data_AF-A0A714R962-F1
#
_entry.id   AF-A0A714R962-F1
#
_cell.length_a   1.000
_cell.length_b   1.000
_cell.length_c   1.000
_cell.angle_alpha   90.00
_cell.angle_beta   90.00
_cell.angle_gamma   90.00
#
_symmetry.space_group_name_H-M   'P 1'
#
loop_
_entity.id
_entity.type
_entity.pdbx_description
1 polymer ?
#
loop_
_entity_poly.entity_id
_entity_poly.type
_entity_poly.pdbx_seq_one_letter_code
_entity_poly.pdbx_strand_id
1 'polypeptide(L)'
;MANWQHIDELHDISADLPRFTLAFRELSTRLGLQINALEADHISLRCHQNTTAERWRRGFEQCGELLSENIINGRPICLFKLHEPVCVEHWRFSVIELPWPGEKRYPHEGWEHIEIVLPGEPETLNARAL
;
A
#
# COMPACT_ATOMS: atom_id res chain seq x y z
N MET A 1 12.18 -2.47 -17.58
CA MET A 1 11.73 -3.04 -16.29
C MET A 1 10.26 -3.40 -16.47
N ALA A 2 9.77 -4.47 -15.83
CA ALA A 2 8.38 -4.88 -16.01
C ALA A 2 7.44 -3.97 -15.19
N ASN A 3 6.35 -3.51 -15.82
CA ASN A 3 5.26 -2.82 -15.14
C ASN A 3 4.52 -3.83 -14.24
N TRP A 4 4.26 -3.47 -12.98
CA TRP A 4 3.65 -4.36 -11.99
C TRP A 4 2.29 -4.91 -12.42
N GLN A 5 1.53 -4.19 -13.26
CA GLN A 5 0.23 -4.61 -13.79
C GLN A 5 0.32 -5.76 -14.81
N HIS A 6 1.52 -6.05 -15.33
CA HIS A 6 1.79 -7.14 -16.26
C HIS A 6 2.48 -8.34 -15.60
N ILE A 7 2.62 -8.35 -14.28
CA ILE A 7 3.20 -9.47 -13.52
C ILE A 7 2.09 -10.43 -13.11
N ASP A 8 2.19 -11.70 -13.52
CA ASP A 8 1.17 -12.72 -13.29
C ASP A 8 0.82 -12.88 -11.80
N GLU A 9 1.83 -12.85 -10.92
CA GLU A 9 1.63 -12.96 -9.48
C GLU A 9 0.86 -11.79 -8.86
N LEU A 10 0.82 -10.63 -9.53
CA LEU A 10 0.18 -9.39 -9.06
C LEU A 10 -1.14 -9.09 -9.78
N HIS A 11 -1.62 -10.00 -10.63
CA HIS A 11 -2.82 -9.78 -11.43
C HIS A 11 -4.05 -9.44 -10.59
N ASP A 12 -4.22 -10.11 -9.43
CA ASP A 12 -5.33 -9.89 -8.51
C ASP A 12 -5.33 -8.48 -7.92
N ILE A 13 -4.17 -7.98 -7.46
CA ILE A 13 -4.07 -6.61 -6.94
C ILE A 13 -4.13 -5.56 -8.04
N SER A 14 -3.74 -5.88 -9.27
CA SER A 14 -3.95 -5.01 -10.42
C SER A 14 -5.45 -4.86 -10.73
N ALA A 15 -6.19 -5.97 -10.71
CA ALA A 15 -7.64 -5.96 -10.89
C ALA A 15 -8.40 -5.31 -9.72
N ASP A 16 -7.82 -5.32 -8.52
CA ASP A 16 -8.40 -4.74 -7.31
C ASP A 16 -8.25 -3.20 -7.23
N LEU A 17 -7.26 -2.62 -7.90
CA LEU A 17 -6.94 -1.19 -7.77
C LEU A 17 -8.12 -0.24 -8.06
N PRO A 18 -9.00 -0.48 -9.06
CA PRO A 18 -10.19 0.35 -9.28
C PRO A 18 -11.15 0.35 -8.08
N ARG A 19 -11.34 -0.80 -7.40
CA ARG A 19 -12.18 -0.89 -6.18
C ARG A 19 -11.59 -0.03 -5.07
N PHE A 20 -10.28 -0.13 -4.85
CA PHE A 20 -9.58 0.67 -3.85
C PHE A 20 -9.66 2.17 -4.15
N THR A 21 -9.43 2.56 -5.41
CA THR A 21 -9.51 3.97 -5.85
C THR A 21 -10.89 4.56 -5.58
N LEU A 22 -11.96 3.80 -5.86
CA LEU A 22 -13.32 4.22 -5.55
C LEU A 22 -13.54 4.38 -4.03
N ALA A 23 -13.15 3.37 -3.24
CA ALA A 23 -13.30 3.40 -1.78
C ALA A 23 -12.53 4.59 -1.16
N PHE A 24 -11.33 4.87 -1.67
CA PHE A 24 -10.52 6.02 -1.26
C PHE A 24 -11.22 7.35 -1.57
N ARG A 25 -11.75 7.51 -2.80
CA ARG A 25 -12.49 8.72 -3.20
C ARG A 25 -13.73 8.95 -2.34
N GLU A 26 -14.48 7.89 -2.06
CA GLU A 26 -15.67 7.96 -1.20
C GLU A 26 -15.29 8.35 0.22
N LEU A 27 -14.23 7.76 0.78
CA LEU A 27 -13.76 8.07 2.13
C LEU A 27 -13.26 9.53 2.23
N SER A 28 -12.39 9.96 1.33
CA SER A 28 -11.85 11.33 1.31
C SER A 28 -12.97 12.37 1.15
N THR A 29 -13.96 12.09 0.29
CA THR A 29 -15.15 12.95 0.13
C THR A 29 -15.97 13.03 1.42
N ARG A 30 -16.24 11.88 2.07
CA ARG A 30 -17.00 11.82 3.32
C ARG A 30 -16.32 12.54 4.47
N LEU A 31 -15.00 12.52 4.51
CA LEU A 31 -14.20 13.21 5.52
C LEU A 31 -13.94 14.69 5.16
N GLY A 32 -14.28 15.14 3.96
CA GLY A 32 -13.96 16.49 3.48
C GLY A 32 -12.46 16.73 3.31
N LEU A 33 -11.66 15.66 3.16
CA LEU A 33 -10.20 15.76 3.08
C LEU A 33 -9.75 16.42 1.76
N GLN A 34 -8.93 17.46 1.88
CA GLN A 34 -8.29 18.12 0.75
C GLN A 34 -7.00 17.42 0.38
N ILE A 35 -7.08 16.47 -0.54
CA ILE A 35 -5.96 15.56 -0.85
C ILE A 35 -4.83 16.19 -1.67
N ASN A 36 -5.11 17.27 -2.42
CA ASN A 36 -4.16 17.84 -3.40
C ASN A 36 -2.89 18.43 -2.77
N ALA A 37 -2.92 18.78 -1.49
CA ALA A 37 -1.78 19.35 -0.77
C ALA A 37 -1.00 18.31 0.06
N LEU A 38 -1.43 17.06 0.03
CA LEU A 38 -0.88 15.99 0.85
C LEU A 38 0.17 15.19 0.09
N GLU A 39 1.23 14.81 0.79
CA GLU A 39 2.33 14.01 0.25
C GLU A 39 2.10 12.53 0.55
N ALA A 40 1.96 11.71 -0.50
CA ALA A 40 1.84 10.28 -0.38
C ALA A 40 3.19 9.62 -0.09
N ASP A 41 3.25 8.80 0.98
CA ASP A 41 4.44 8.00 1.31
C ASP A 41 4.39 6.65 0.59
N HIS A 42 3.49 5.78 1.03
CA HIS A 42 3.34 4.43 0.53
C HIS A 42 1.88 3.96 0.53
N ILE A 43 1.61 2.89 -0.22
CA ILE A 43 0.31 2.20 -0.27
C ILE A 43 0.49 0.76 0.22
N SER A 44 -0.51 0.25 0.92
CA SER A 44 -0.36 -0.98 1.70
C SER A 44 -1.40 -2.03 1.34
N LEU A 45 -0.92 -3.27 1.24
CA LEU A 45 -1.75 -4.45 1.04
C LEU A 45 -2.14 -5.10 2.37
N ARG A 46 -3.18 -5.94 2.33
CA ARG A 46 -3.46 -6.93 3.37
C ARG A 46 -3.75 -8.28 2.73
N CYS A 47 -3.29 -9.34 3.38
CA CYS A 47 -3.68 -10.71 3.08
C CYS A 47 -3.91 -11.49 4.38
N HIS A 48 -4.59 -12.62 4.28
CA HIS A 48 -4.84 -13.55 5.37
C HIS A 48 -4.29 -14.96 5.10
N GLN A 49 -3.66 -15.19 3.95
CA GLN A 49 -2.92 -16.42 3.64
C GLN A 49 -1.43 -16.14 3.41
N ASN A 50 -0.55 -16.94 4.03
CA ASN A 50 0.90 -16.84 3.81
C ASN A 50 1.28 -17.06 2.34
N THR A 51 0.56 -17.96 1.66
CA THR A 51 0.74 -18.24 0.22
C THR A 51 0.44 -17.02 -0.65
N THR A 52 -0.50 -16.15 -0.25
CA THR A 52 -0.78 -14.89 -0.93
C THR A 52 0.38 -13.91 -0.73
N ALA A 53 0.88 -13.74 0.49
CA ALA A 53 2.04 -12.90 0.76
C ALA A 53 3.27 -13.36 -0.03
N GLU A 54 3.57 -14.66 -0.05
CA GLU A 54 4.68 -15.24 -0.80
C GLU A 54 4.53 -15.05 -2.32
N ARG A 55 3.31 -15.16 -2.85
CA ARG A 55 3.02 -14.88 -4.26
C ARG A 55 3.27 -13.41 -4.59
N TRP A 56 2.71 -12.48 -3.81
CA TRP A 56 2.92 -11.05 -4.04
C TRP A 56 4.39 -10.65 -3.87
N ARG A 57 5.11 -11.21 -2.88
CA ARG A 57 6.55 -10.99 -2.72
C ARG A 57 7.31 -11.32 -4.01
N ARG A 58 7.08 -12.51 -4.57
CA ARG A 58 7.68 -12.95 -5.85
C ARG A 58 7.30 -12.03 -7.01
N GLY A 59 6.08 -11.50 -7.02
CA GLY A 59 5.66 -10.53 -8.02
C GLY A 59 6.39 -9.19 -7.89
N PHE A 60 6.50 -8.65 -6.67
CA PHE A 60 7.17 -7.37 -6.43
C PHE A 60 8.68 -7.43 -6.68
N GLU A 61 9.34 -8.55 -6.38
CA GLU A 61 10.76 -8.76 -6.69
C GLU A 61 11.04 -8.74 -8.22
N GLN A 62 10.03 -8.89 -9.09
CA GLN A 62 10.19 -8.76 -10.55
C GLN A 62 10.07 -7.31 -11.05
N CYS A 63 9.40 -6.43 -10.30
CA CYS A 63 9.07 -5.07 -10.72
C CYS A 63 9.55 -3.98 -9.74
N GLY A 64 10.37 -4.33 -8.75
CA GLY A 64 10.91 -3.42 -7.76
C GLY A 64 12.04 -4.02 -6.93
N GLU A 65 12.45 -3.28 -5.91
CA GLU A 65 13.54 -3.62 -5.01
C GLU A 65 13.05 -3.63 -3.56
N LEU A 66 13.52 -4.59 -2.75
CA LEU A 66 13.23 -4.61 -1.32
C LEU A 66 13.99 -3.47 -0.63
N LEU A 67 13.26 -2.53 -0.02
CA LEU A 67 13.85 -1.47 0.81
C LEU A 67 14.15 -1.97 2.22
N SER A 68 13.21 -2.68 2.82
CA SER A 68 13.33 -3.22 4.16
C SER A 68 12.41 -4.41 4.39
N GLU A 69 12.82 -5.31 5.26
CA GLU A 69 12.00 -6.40 5.80
C GLU A 69 12.17 -6.41 7.32
N ASN A 70 11.09 -6.14 8.04
CA ASN A 70 11.09 -6.05 9.50
C ASN A 70 10.13 -7.08 10.10
N ILE A 71 10.52 -7.69 11.22
CA ILE A 71 9.63 -8.54 12.01
C ILE A 71 8.82 -7.66 12.97
N ILE A 72 7.52 -7.56 12.73
CA ILE A 72 6.59 -6.76 13.54
C ILE A 72 5.51 -7.70 14.07
N ASN A 73 5.40 -7.79 15.39
CA ASN A 73 4.47 -8.71 16.06
C ASN A 73 4.58 -10.17 15.57
N GLY A 74 5.83 -10.65 15.39
CA GLY A 74 6.12 -12.05 15.03
C GLY A 74 5.95 -12.42 13.56
N ARG A 75 5.71 -11.44 12.68
CA ARG A 75 5.56 -11.66 11.22
C ARG A 75 6.37 -10.65 10.41
N PRO A 76 6.82 -11.02 9.20
CA PRO A 76 7.49 -10.07 8.33
C PRO A 76 6.52 -9.02 7.77
N ILE A 77 7.05 -7.81 7.61
CA ILE A 77 6.47 -6.73 6.82
C ILE A 77 7.58 -6.23 5.90
N CYS A 78 7.32 -6.28 4.59
CA CYS A 78 8.26 -5.81 3.58
C CYS A 78 7.83 -4.47 3.03
N LEU A 79 8.79 -3.58 2.77
CA LEU A 79 8.61 -2.40 1.94
C LEU A 79 9.35 -2.60 0.63
N PHE A 80 8.64 -2.47 -0.49
CA PHE A 80 9.20 -2.56 -1.84
C PHE A 80 9.15 -1.20 -2.52
N LYS A 81 10.25 -0.81 -3.16
CA LYS A 81 10.29 0.32 -4.08
C LYS A 81 10.08 -0.18 -5.51
N LEU A 82 8.97 0.18 -6.12
CA LEU A 82 8.67 -0.18 -7.50
C LEU A 82 9.45 0.69 -8.48
N HIS A 83 9.79 0.11 -9.63
CA HIS A 83 10.36 0.86 -10.75
C HIS A 83 9.32 1.76 -11.42
N GLU A 84 8.07 1.31 -11.48
CA GLU A 84 6.92 2.07 -11.97
C GLU A 84 5.84 2.15 -10.88
N PRO A 85 5.29 3.34 -10.59
CA PRO A 85 4.43 3.54 -9.44
C PRO A 85 3.02 2.98 -9.62
N VAL A 86 2.35 2.71 -8.50
CA VAL A 86 0.90 2.54 -8.44
C VAL A 86 0.25 3.93 -8.45
N CYS A 87 -0.68 4.17 -9.38
CA CYS A 87 -1.37 5.46 -9.49
C CYS A 87 -2.73 5.39 -8.80
N VAL A 88 -3.00 6.31 -7.86
CA VAL A 88 -4.31 6.48 -7.20
C VAL A 88 -4.60 7.97 -7.12
N GLU A 89 -5.72 8.41 -7.70
CA GLU A 89 -6.02 9.82 -7.94
C GLU A 89 -4.84 10.54 -8.64
N HIS A 90 -4.25 11.57 -8.01
CA HIS A 90 -3.09 12.30 -8.52
C HIS A 90 -1.75 11.74 -7.99
N TRP A 91 -1.77 10.83 -7.02
CA TRP A 91 -0.57 10.28 -6.40
C TRP A 91 0.04 9.15 -7.23
N ARG A 92 1.37 9.04 -7.08
CA ARG A 92 2.22 8.03 -7.72
C ARG A 92 3.02 7.30 -6.64
N PHE A 93 2.41 6.28 -6.04
CA PHE A 93 3.03 5.50 -4.97
C PHE A 93 4.15 4.62 -5.53
N SER A 94 5.39 4.98 -5.21
CA SER A 94 6.56 4.19 -5.60
C SER A 94 6.93 3.17 -4.53
N VAL A 95 6.37 3.26 -3.32
CA VAL A 95 6.63 2.33 -2.22
C VAL A 95 5.36 1.55 -1.89
N ILE A 96 5.49 0.24 -1.75
CA ILE A 96 4.42 -0.70 -1.37
C ILE A 96 4.77 -1.36 -0.05
N GLU A 97 3.82 -1.39 0.88
CA GLU A 97 3.89 -2.24 2.08
C GLU A 97 3.22 -3.60 1.82
N LEU A 98 3.98 -4.67 2.04
CA LEU A 98 3.52 -6.06 2.01
C LEU A 98 3.64 -6.69 3.42
N PRO A 99 2.58 -6.61 4.24
CA PRO A 99 2.51 -7.30 5.52
C PRO A 99 2.06 -8.75 5.37
N TRP A 100 2.78 -9.70 5.99
CA TRP A 100 2.27 -11.07 6.14
C TRP A 100 1.00 -11.09 7.03
N PRO A 101 0.20 -12.16 7.00
CA PRO A 101 -0.96 -12.29 7.88
C PRO A 101 -0.58 -12.12 9.36
N GLY A 102 -1.36 -11.31 10.09
CA GLY A 102 -1.23 -11.10 11.54
C GLY A 102 -2.46 -11.55 12.30
N GLU A 103 -2.56 -11.13 13.57
CA GLU A 103 -3.66 -11.51 14.46
C GLU A 103 -5.03 -11.00 13.95
N LYS A 104 -5.09 -9.72 13.52
CA LYS A 104 -6.30 -9.18 12.89
C LYS A 104 -6.47 -9.79 11.50
N ARG A 105 -7.58 -10.48 11.30
CA ARG A 105 -7.96 -11.06 10.01
C ARG A 105 -8.65 -10.02 9.13
N TYR A 106 -8.08 -9.78 7.95
CA TYR A 106 -8.68 -8.98 6.88
C TYR A 106 -9.36 -9.93 5.88
N PRO A 107 -10.70 -9.92 5.74
CA PRO A 107 -11.41 -10.84 4.86
C PRO A 107 -11.03 -10.65 3.38
N HIS A 108 -10.73 -9.41 3.00
CA HIS A 108 -10.30 -9.04 1.66
C HIS A 108 -8.78 -9.11 1.55
N GLU A 109 -8.28 -9.78 0.50
CA GLU A 109 -6.86 -9.76 0.14
C GLU A 109 -6.66 -8.75 -1.01
N GLY A 110 -5.97 -7.65 -0.75
CA GLY A 110 -5.69 -6.62 -1.75
C GLY A 110 -5.33 -5.28 -1.11
N TRP A 111 -5.57 -4.18 -1.80
CA TRP A 111 -5.26 -2.83 -1.31
C TRP A 111 -6.18 -2.46 -0.14
N GLU A 112 -5.58 -1.94 0.93
CA GLU A 112 -6.29 -1.69 2.19
C GLU A 112 -6.17 -0.25 2.68
N HIS A 113 -4.96 0.33 2.68
CA HIS A 113 -4.75 1.70 3.12
C HIS A 113 -3.58 2.37 2.40
N ILE A 114 -3.43 3.67 2.64
CA ILE A 114 -2.29 4.50 2.24
C ILE A 114 -1.78 5.25 3.46
N GLU A 115 -0.51 5.64 3.42
CA GLU A 115 0.08 6.54 4.41
C GLU A 115 0.49 7.87 3.75
N ILE A 116 0.25 8.95 4.49
CA ILE A 116 0.48 10.32 4.07
C ILE A 116 1.51 10.95 5.00
N VAL A 117 2.49 11.64 4.44
CA VAL A 117 3.45 12.45 5.18
C VAL A 117 2.82 13.79 5.52
N LEU A 118 2.85 14.15 6.80
CA LEU A 118 2.52 15.49 7.28
C LEU A 118 3.78 16.14 7.88
N PRO A 119 4.56 16.92 7.10
CA PRO A 119 5.79 17.55 7.58
C PRO A 119 5.55 18.42 8.83
N GLY A 120 6.49 18.37 9.78
CA GLY A 120 6.45 19.15 11.02
C GLY A 120 6.86 18.34 12.24
N GLU A 121 6.72 18.93 13.43
CA GLU A 121 7.11 18.30 14.69
C GLU A 121 6.28 17.02 14.95
N PRO A 122 6.93 15.87 15.23
CA PRO A 122 6.25 14.60 15.48
C PRO A 122 5.20 14.67 16.60
N GLU A 123 5.46 15.45 17.65
CA GLU A 123 4.59 15.60 18.83
C GLU A 123 3.23 16.21 18.47
N THR A 124 3.16 16.95 17.35
CA THR A 124 1.94 17.62 16.89
C THR A 124 1.21 16.86 15.79
N LEU A 125 1.72 15.70 15.35
CA LEU A 125 1.18 14.95 14.20
C LEU A 125 -0.31 14.68 14.34
N ASN A 126 -0.75 14.09 15.46
CA ASN A 126 -2.15 13.73 15.65
C ASN A 126 -3.08 14.94 15.58
N ALA A 127 -2.66 16.09 16.13
CA ALA A 127 -3.46 17.31 16.09
C ALA A 127 -3.54 17.91 14.67
N ARG A 128 -2.48 17.76 13.86
CA ARG A 128 -2.44 18.22 12.46
C ARG A 128 -3.18 17.29 11.50
N ALA A 129 -3.44 16.04 11.91
CA ALA A 129 -4.14 15.03 11.10
C ALA A 129 -5.68 15.04 11.28
N LEU A 130 -6.19 15.81 12.24
CA LEU A 130 -7.62 16.00 12.52
C LEU A 130 -8.23 17.10 11.64
#